data_AF-A0A4Y7STZ3-F1
#
_entry.id   AF-A0A4Y7STZ3-F1
#
_cell.length_a   1.000
_cell.length_b   1.000
_cell.length_c   1.000
_cell.angle_alpha   90.00
_cell.angle_beta   90.00
_cell.angle_gamma   90.00
#
_symmetry.space_group_name_H-M   'P 1'
#
loop_
_entity.id
_entity.type
_entity.pdbx_description
1 polymer ?
#
loop_
_entity_poly.entity_id
_entity_poly.type
_entity_poly.pdbx_seq_one_letter_code
_entity_poly.pdbx_strand_id
1 'polypeptide(L)'
;EIKERKAPKPCPRTTRVMEGVIAMLKEMNGISPTEELVWKGAKVRKGITTSQKFSAFTWKTLHDGQKIGRYWLDMGESTIAERGLCKQCPWEPTEPMEHIMTQCKATGQKLIWKFAKRLWRKTGLEWIMPTMGMILGIHLAEVKGSEGKKLDGRTRLLQIIISEFAYLIWLVWNEWKIEKEQDERRRHTANEIEAGWKVAITKRLRLDWVLTNKYAHGKLALRWGVVKRTW
;
A
#
# COMPACT_ATOMS: atom_id res chain seq x y z
N GLU A 1 -26.12 -31.70 -4.62
CA GLU A 1 -24.63 -31.72 -4.69
C GLU A 1 -24.10 -30.31 -4.92
N ILE A 2 -23.37 -29.76 -3.96
CA ILE A 2 -22.54 -28.57 -4.18
C ILE A 2 -21.30 -29.07 -4.90
N LYS A 3 -21.15 -28.78 -6.21
CA LYS A 3 -19.92 -29.09 -6.95
C LYS A 3 -18.73 -28.55 -6.17
N GLU A 4 -17.86 -29.44 -5.70
CA GLU A 4 -16.55 -29.04 -5.18
C GLU A 4 -15.87 -28.18 -6.25
N ARG A 5 -15.66 -26.91 -5.92
CA ARG A 5 -14.91 -26.01 -6.79
C ARG A 5 -13.48 -26.52 -6.83
N LYS A 6 -13.08 -27.13 -7.95
CA LYS A 6 -11.66 -27.40 -8.23
C LYS A 6 -10.86 -26.13 -7.94
N ALA A 7 -9.79 -26.28 -7.16
CA ALA A 7 -8.88 -25.18 -6.90
C ALA A 7 -8.43 -24.59 -8.25
N PRO A 8 -8.61 -23.27 -8.48
CA PRO A 8 -8.18 -22.66 -9.74
C PRO A 8 -6.68 -22.87 -9.92
N LYS A 9 -6.24 -23.09 -11.17
CA LYS A 9 -4.82 -23.25 -11.49
C LYS A 9 -4.04 -22.02 -11.01
N PRO A 10 -2.85 -22.17 -10.41
CA PRO A 10 -2.02 -21.04 -9.98
C PRO A 10 -1.72 -20.12 -11.17
N CYS A 11 -1.90 -18.82 -10.99
CA CYS A 11 -1.47 -17.82 -11.96
C CYS A 11 0.03 -17.56 -11.76
N PRO A 12 0.91 -17.82 -12.75
CA PRO A 12 2.36 -17.66 -12.59
C PRO A 12 2.79 -16.26 -12.12
N ARG A 13 2.04 -15.21 -12.52
CA ARG A 13 2.30 -13.83 -12.11
C ARG A 13 1.97 -13.60 -10.64
N THR A 14 0.85 -14.13 -10.15
CA THR A 14 0.48 -14.11 -8.74
C THR A 14 1.52 -14.81 -7.88
N THR A 15 2.02 -15.96 -8.32
CA THR A 15 3.08 -16.70 -7.61
C THR A 15 4.35 -15.87 -7.44
N ARG A 16 4.85 -15.23 -8.50
CA ARG A 16 6.04 -14.37 -8.43
C ARG A 16 5.87 -13.19 -7.47
N VAL A 17 4.72 -12.52 -7.50
CA VAL A 17 4.43 -11.41 -6.57
C VAL A 17 4.39 -11.94 -5.13
N MET A 18 3.77 -13.10 -4.91
CA MET A 18 3.68 -13.72 -3.59
C MET A 18 5.06 -14.11 -3.03
N GLU A 19 5.93 -14.72 -3.85
CA GLU A 19 7.30 -15.06 -3.49
C GLU A 19 8.08 -13.83 -3.01
N GLY A 20 7.98 -12.72 -3.75
CA GLY A 20 8.62 -11.45 -3.35
C GLY A 20 8.10 -10.89 -2.02
N VAL A 21 6.79 -11.01 -1.77
CA VAL A 21 6.18 -10.61 -0.49
C VAL A 21 6.67 -11.48 0.66
N ILE A 22 6.70 -12.80 0.47
CA ILE A 22 7.15 -13.75 1.49
C ILE A 22 8.63 -13.55 1.80
N ALA A 23 9.48 -13.37 0.78
CA ALA A 23 10.91 -13.10 0.96
C ALA A 23 11.14 -11.81 1.77
N MET A 24 10.44 -10.72 1.42
CA MET A 24 10.54 -9.46 2.16
C MET A 24 10.06 -9.60 3.61
N LEU A 25 8.95 -10.30 3.85
CA LEU A 25 8.46 -10.51 5.21
C LEU A 25 9.38 -11.41 6.03
N LYS A 26 10.03 -12.40 5.42
CA LYS A 26 11.06 -13.21 6.07
C LYS A 26 12.24 -12.35 6.51
N GLU A 27 12.68 -11.43 5.67
CA GLU A 27 13.75 -10.48 6.01
C GLU A 27 13.35 -9.55 7.17
N MET A 28 12.15 -8.98 7.13
CA MET A 28 11.67 -8.06 8.18
C MET A 28 11.40 -8.76 9.52
N ASN A 29 10.75 -9.92 9.48
CA ASN A 29 10.24 -10.58 10.67
C ASN A 29 11.16 -11.71 11.16
N GLY A 30 12.13 -12.14 10.37
CA GLY A 30 12.98 -13.31 10.62
C GLY A 30 12.28 -14.66 10.42
N ILE A 31 10.98 -14.67 10.13
CA ILE A 31 10.17 -15.87 9.94
C ILE A 31 9.40 -15.74 8.64
N SER A 32 9.46 -16.78 7.80
CA SER A 32 8.72 -16.83 6.55
C SER A 32 7.23 -17.05 6.83
N PRO A 33 6.32 -16.15 6.43
CA PRO A 33 4.89 -16.41 6.51
C PRO A 33 4.47 -17.42 5.43
N THR A 34 3.33 -18.06 5.63
CA THR A 34 2.68 -18.86 4.57
C THR A 34 1.88 -17.95 3.63
N GLU A 35 1.62 -18.41 2.40
CA GLU A 35 0.78 -17.68 1.44
C GLU A 35 -0.62 -17.40 2.01
N GLU A 36 -1.20 -18.35 2.75
CA GLU A 36 -2.50 -18.21 3.37
C GLU A 36 -2.52 -17.07 4.38
N LEU A 37 -1.43 -16.86 5.12
CA LEU A 37 -1.31 -15.74 6.05
C LEU A 37 -1.27 -14.40 5.32
N VAL A 38 -0.54 -14.31 4.20
CA VAL A 38 -0.50 -13.10 3.37
C VAL A 38 -1.89 -12.80 2.79
N TRP A 39 -2.56 -13.81 2.23
CA TRP A 39 -3.92 -13.64 1.71
C TRP A 39 -4.92 -13.26 2.78
N LYS A 40 -4.85 -13.93 3.94
CA LYS A 40 -5.71 -13.65 5.08
C LYS A 40 -5.51 -12.22 5.53
N GLY A 41 -4.27 -11.78 5.70
CA GLY A 41 -4.02 -10.43 6.18
C GLY A 41 -4.32 -9.33 5.15
N ALA A 42 -4.20 -9.59 3.84
CA ALA A 42 -4.69 -8.68 2.80
C ALA A 42 -6.22 -8.47 2.88
N LYS A 43 -6.98 -9.50 3.29
CA LYS A 43 -8.44 -9.46 3.47
C LYS A 43 -8.87 -8.97 4.86
N VAL A 44 -8.12 -9.32 5.90
CA VAL A 44 -8.52 -9.19 7.30
C VAL A 44 -8.21 -7.79 7.82
N ARG A 45 -9.20 -7.18 8.48
CA ARG A 45 -9.14 -5.84 9.07
C ARG A 45 -8.70 -5.85 10.55
N LYS A 46 -7.83 -6.79 10.94
CA LYS A 46 -7.54 -7.04 12.37
C LYS A 46 -6.96 -5.78 13.00
N GLY A 47 -7.59 -5.29 14.06
CA GLY A 47 -7.09 -4.13 14.82
C GLY A 47 -7.01 -2.82 14.02
N ILE A 48 -7.80 -2.71 12.93
CA ILE A 48 -7.97 -1.52 12.08
C ILE A 48 -6.61 -0.84 11.90
N THR A 49 -5.65 -1.49 11.23
CA THR A 49 -4.35 -0.86 10.87
C THR A 49 -4.32 -0.43 9.40
N THR A 50 -5.01 -1.16 8.53
CA THR A 50 -5.19 -0.86 7.11
C THR A 50 -6.64 -0.50 6.79
N SER A 51 -6.85 0.36 5.78
CA SER A 51 -8.18 0.73 5.31
C SER A 51 -8.78 -0.33 4.37
N GLN A 52 -10.11 -0.41 4.29
CA GLN A 52 -10.78 -1.30 3.33
C GLN A 52 -10.35 -1.04 1.89
N LYS A 53 -10.12 0.24 1.54
CA LYS A 53 -9.70 0.64 0.21
C LYS A 53 -8.29 0.13 -0.11
N PHE A 54 -7.37 0.25 0.85
CA PHE A 54 -6.03 -0.34 0.72
C PHE A 54 -6.09 -1.86 0.60
N SER A 55 -6.86 -2.55 1.47
CA SER A 55 -7.03 -4.01 1.38
C SER A 55 -7.53 -4.47 0.01
N ALA A 56 -8.52 -3.78 -0.57
CA ALA A 56 -9.02 -4.08 -1.91
C ALA A 56 -7.95 -3.84 -2.99
N PHE A 57 -7.19 -2.74 -2.86
CA PHE A 57 -6.04 -2.46 -3.72
C PHE A 57 -4.96 -3.56 -3.62
N THR A 58 -4.56 -3.96 -2.41
CA THR A 58 -3.55 -5.00 -2.17
C THR A 58 -4.01 -6.33 -2.72
N TRP A 59 -5.26 -6.73 -2.45
CA TRP A 59 -5.81 -7.99 -2.96
C TRP A 59 -5.80 -8.05 -4.48
N LYS A 60 -6.26 -6.98 -5.16
CA LYS A 60 -6.21 -6.92 -6.63
C LYS A 60 -4.79 -6.93 -7.18
N THR A 61 -3.86 -6.26 -6.50
CA THR A 61 -2.46 -6.18 -6.92
C THR A 61 -1.74 -7.52 -6.77
N LEU A 62 -1.97 -8.24 -5.67
CA LEU A 62 -1.45 -9.60 -5.48
C LEU A 62 -1.93 -10.55 -6.60
N HIS A 63 -3.16 -10.38 -7.07
CA HIS A 63 -3.71 -11.12 -8.20
C HIS A 63 -3.27 -10.63 -9.58
N ASP A 64 -2.41 -9.61 -9.67
CA ASP A 64 -2.09 -8.93 -10.94
C ASP A 64 -3.36 -8.46 -11.70
N GLY A 65 -4.41 -8.12 -10.96
CA GLY A 65 -5.73 -7.76 -11.50
C GLY A 65 -5.94 -6.27 -11.70
N GLN A 66 -4.88 -5.47 -11.61
CA GLN A 66 -4.94 -4.02 -11.78
C GLN A 66 -4.85 -3.69 -13.27
N LYS A 67 -5.66 -2.73 -13.72
CA LYS A 67 -5.65 -2.26 -15.10
C LYS A 67 -4.49 -1.28 -15.31
N ILE A 68 -3.28 -1.80 -15.49
CA ILE A 68 -2.04 -1.02 -15.65
C ILE A 68 -1.17 -1.63 -16.75
N GLY A 69 -0.21 -0.86 -17.26
CA GLY A 69 0.84 -1.36 -18.15
C GLY A 69 0.30 -2.21 -19.29
N ARG A 70 0.71 -3.49 -19.30
CA ARG A 70 0.37 -4.47 -20.32
C ARG A 70 -1.13 -4.65 -20.56
N TYR A 71 -1.96 -4.53 -19.52
CA TYR A 71 -3.42 -4.62 -19.69
C TYR A 71 -3.95 -3.62 -20.73
N TRP A 72 -3.45 -2.38 -20.71
CA TRP A 72 -3.85 -1.36 -21.68
C TRP A 72 -3.24 -1.62 -23.05
N LEU A 73 -1.97 -2.05 -23.11
CA LEU A 73 -1.28 -2.37 -24.36
C LEU A 73 -1.96 -3.50 -25.13
N ASP A 74 -2.49 -4.51 -24.43
CA ASP A 74 -3.13 -5.66 -25.05
C ASP A 74 -4.54 -5.36 -25.59
N MET A 75 -5.13 -4.19 -25.30
CA MET A 75 -6.47 -3.83 -25.81
C MET A 75 -6.50 -3.40 -27.28
N GLY A 76 -5.35 -3.24 -27.94
CA GLY A 76 -5.24 -3.09 -29.40
C GLY A 76 -5.68 -1.74 -30.00
N GLU A 77 -6.47 -0.94 -29.29
CA GLU A 77 -6.81 0.43 -29.71
C GLU A 77 -5.70 1.43 -29.35
N SER A 78 -5.15 2.14 -30.35
CA SER A 78 -3.95 2.96 -30.20
C SER A 78 -4.04 4.05 -29.13
N THR A 79 -5.16 4.78 -29.08
CA THR A 79 -5.36 5.90 -28.13
C THR A 79 -5.52 5.41 -26.68
N ILE A 80 -6.13 4.24 -26.48
CA ILE A 80 -6.32 3.65 -25.15
C ILE A 80 -5.05 2.90 -24.71
N ALA A 81 -4.33 2.28 -25.63
CA ALA A 81 -3.08 1.55 -25.37
C ALA A 81 -1.97 2.46 -24.80
N GLU A 82 -1.93 3.74 -25.19
CA GLU A 82 -1.00 4.73 -24.62
C GLU A 82 -1.10 4.86 -23.09
N ARG A 83 -2.23 4.49 -22.48
CA ARG A 83 -2.37 4.47 -21.01
C ARG A 83 -1.48 3.42 -20.35
N GLY A 84 -1.08 2.39 -21.09
CA GLY A 84 -0.11 1.41 -20.61
C GLY A 84 1.31 1.97 -20.47
N LEU A 85 1.56 3.17 -21.02
CA LEU A 85 2.88 3.76 -21.10
C LEU A 85 3.10 4.89 -20.09
N CYS A 86 4.31 5.01 -19.53
CA CYS A 86 4.74 6.16 -18.75
C CYS A 86 5.55 7.13 -19.62
N LYS A 87 4.94 8.26 -20.02
CA LYS A 87 5.58 9.27 -20.90
C LYS A 87 6.81 9.95 -20.25
N GLN A 88 6.92 9.92 -18.92
CA GLN A 88 7.97 10.58 -18.15
C GLN A 88 9.15 9.66 -17.79
N CYS A 89 9.01 8.35 -17.98
CA CYS A 89 10.03 7.37 -17.61
C CYS A 89 10.39 6.48 -18.80
N PRO A 90 11.23 6.96 -19.73
CA PRO A 90 11.56 6.22 -20.95
C PRO A 90 12.34 4.93 -20.70
N TRP A 91 12.95 4.77 -19.51
CA TRP A 91 13.67 3.58 -19.09
C TRP A 91 12.76 2.42 -18.65
N GLU A 92 11.49 2.69 -18.36
CA GLU A 92 10.46 1.70 -18.04
C GLU A 92 9.14 2.15 -18.70
N PRO A 93 9.05 2.03 -20.03
CA PRO A 93 7.95 2.63 -20.78
C PRO A 93 6.64 1.91 -20.49
N THR A 94 6.63 0.58 -20.37
CA THR A 94 5.45 -0.15 -19.88
C THR A 94 5.42 -0.02 -18.37
N GLU A 95 4.32 0.47 -17.80
CA GLU A 95 4.30 0.85 -16.38
C GLU A 95 3.77 -0.30 -15.48
N PRO A 96 4.63 -1.11 -14.82
CA PRO A 96 4.19 -2.09 -13.83
C PRO A 96 3.84 -1.41 -12.49
N MET A 97 3.20 -2.18 -11.60
CA MET A 97 2.84 -1.66 -10.28
C MET A 97 4.07 -1.20 -9.47
N GLU A 98 5.20 -1.90 -9.61
CA GLU A 98 6.44 -1.51 -8.96
C GLU A 98 6.91 -0.12 -9.39
N HIS A 99 6.88 0.15 -10.69
CA HIS A 99 7.20 1.47 -11.22
C HIS A 99 6.33 2.55 -10.56
N ILE A 100 5.00 2.36 -10.58
CA ILE A 100 4.03 3.31 -10.00
C ILE A 100 4.35 3.59 -8.52
N MET A 101 4.63 2.54 -7.76
CA MET A 101 4.74 2.60 -6.31
C MET A 101 6.10 3.08 -5.82
N THR A 102 7.19 2.74 -6.50
CA THR A 102 8.56 2.91 -5.98
C THR A 102 9.46 3.78 -6.86
N GLN A 103 9.17 3.96 -8.17
CA GLN A 103 10.13 4.55 -9.11
C GLN A 103 9.59 5.71 -9.97
N CYS A 104 8.27 5.84 -10.13
CA CYS A 104 7.66 6.75 -11.09
C CYS A 104 8.01 8.23 -10.82
N LYS A 105 8.47 8.93 -11.87
CA LYS A 105 8.79 10.36 -11.79
C LYS A 105 7.58 11.25 -12.03
N ALA A 106 6.52 10.75 -12.66
CA ALA A 106 5.36 11.55 -13.08
C ALA A 106 4.46 11.98 -11.92
N THR A 107 4.17 11.05 -10.99
CA THR A 107 3.02 11.12 -10.08
C THR A 107 3.32 11.75 -8.72
N GLY A 108 4.51 12.30 -8.49
CA GLY A 108 4.87 12.83 -7.18
C GLY A 108 5.08 11.74 -6.10
N GLN A 109 5.13 10.46 -6.49
CA GLN A 109 5.38 9.32 -5.61
C GLN A 109 6.62 9.54 -4.70
N LYS A 110 7.71 10.07 -5.25
CA LYS A 110 8.94 10.35 -4.50
C LYS A 110 8.71 11.35 -3.37
N LEU A 111 7.86 12.36 -3.62
CA LEU A 111 7.50 13.36 -2.63
C LEU A 111 6.60 12.77 -1.54
N ILE A 112 5.65 11.90 -1.93
CA ILE A 112 4.79 11.17 -1.00
C ILE A 112 5.66 10.33 -0.04
N TRP A 113 6.60 9.54 -0.52
CA TRP A 113 7.50 8.79 0.37
C TRP A 113 8.45 9.66 1.18
N LYS A 114 8.88 10.82 0.67
CA LYS A 114 9.63 11.80 1.46
C LYS A 114 8.82 12.27 2.68
N PHE A 115 7.52 12.48 2.52
CA PHE A 115 6.63 12.83 3.62
C PHE A 115 6.43 11.66 4.60
N ALA A 116 6.30 10.42 4.10
CA ALA A 116 6.24 9.22 4.94
C ALA A 116 7.50 9.09 5.81
N LYS A 117 8.68 9.23 5.20
CA LYS A 117 9.98 9.24 5.88
C LYS A 117 10.03 10.32 6.96
N ARG A 118 9.58 11.54 6.65
CA ARG A 118 9.56 12.65 7.62
C ARG A 118 8.68 12.33 8.83
N LEU A 119 7.53 11.70 8.61
CA LEU A 119 6.65 11.28 9.70
C LEU A 119 7.28 10.17 10.53
N TRP A 120 7.85 9.15 9.88
CA TRP A 120 8.49 8.02 10.56
C TRP A 120 9.70 8.43 11.40
N ARG A 121 10.51 9.39 10.94
CA ARG A 121 11.69 9.87 11.69
C ARG A 121 11.35 10.41 13.08
N LYS A 122 10.11 10.84 13.33
CA LYS A 122 9.65 11.24 14.67
C LYS A 122 9.67 10.09 15.69
N THR A 123 9.72 8.83 15.23
CA THR A 123 9.82 7.66 16.09
C THR A 123 11.22 7.44 16.65
N GLY A 124 12.25 8.07 16.05
CA GLY A 124 13.67 7.80 16.33
C GLY A 124 14.23 6.54 15.64
N LEU A 125 13.41 5.79 14.90
CA LEU A 125 13.81 4.57 14.21
C LEU A 125 14.27 4.85 12.78
N GLU A 126 15.12 3.95 12.25
CA GLU A 126 15.59 4.02 10.87
C GLU A 126 14.43 3.87 9.87
N TRP A 127 14.47 4.65 8.80
CA TRP A 127 13.51 4.57 7.71
C TRP A 127 14.01 3.65 6.61
N ILE A 128 13.25 2.60 6.33
CA ILE A 128 13.46 1.71 5.19
C ILE A 128 12.59 2.20 4.03
N MET A 129 13.18 2.39 2.86
CA MET A 129 12.41 2.74 1.66
C MET A 129 11.49 1.56 1.28
N PRO A 130 10.18 1.79 1.07
CA PRO A 130 9.25 0.70 0.82
C PRO A 130 9.51 0.01 -0.51
N THR A 131 9.57 -1.31 -0.49
CA THR A 131 9.56 -2.18 -1.67
C THR A 131 8.14 -2.65 -1.97
N MET A 132 7.91 -3.23 -3.16
CA MET A 132 6.62 -3.84 -3.47
C MET A 132 6.23 -4.95 -2.49
N GLY A 133 7.18 -5.80 -2.11
CA GLY A 133 6.95 -6.85 -1.12
C GLY A 133 6.49 -6.29 0.22
N MET A 134 7.13 -5.21 0.69
CA MET A 134 6.77 -4.56 1.95
C MET A 134 5.39 -3.93 1.88
N ILE A 135 5.04 -3.25 0.79
CA ILE A 135 3.73 -2.60 0.62
C ILE A 135 2.62 -3.66 0.66
N LEU A 136 2.75 -4.74 -0.11
CA LEU A 136 1.70 -5.76 -0.21
C LEU A 136 1.62 -6.63 1.05
N GLY A 137 2.76 -6.88 1.71
CA GLY A 137 2.86 -7.66 2.95
C GLY A 137 2.67 -6.86 4.23
N ILE A 138 2.48 -5.53 4.15
CA ILE A 138 2.63 -4.62 5.30
C ILE A 138 1.85 -5.03 6.55
N HIS A 139 0.68 -5.63 6.38
CA HIS A 139 -0.19 -6.07 7.46
C HIS A 139 0.43 -7.16 8.36
N LEU A 140 1.46 -7.88 7.89
CA LEU A 140 2.26 -8.83 8.66
C LEU A 140 3.60 -8.26 9.14
N ALA A 141 4.02 -7.10 8.64
CA ALA A 141 5.31 -6.52 9.01
C ALA A 141 5.35 -6.18 10.49
N GLU A 142 6.49 -6.49 11.14
CA GLU A 142 6.75 -6.19 12.54
C GLU A 142 7.98 -5.30 12.69
N VAL A 143 7.88 -4.34 13.61
CA VAL A 143 9.02 -3.52 14.01
C VAL A 143 9.53 -4.07 15.33
N LYS A 144 10.81 -4.47 15.37
CA LYS A 144 11.44 -5.05 16.55
C LYS A 144 12.42 -4.05 17.18
N GLY A 145 12.50 -4.06 18.51
CA GLY A 145 13.52 -3.32 19.25
C GLY A 145 14.86 -4.07 19.25
N SER A 146 15.87 -3.50 19.91
CA SER A 146 17.20 -4.10 20.07
C SER A 146 17.17 -5.47 20.74
N GLU A 147 16.22 -5.71 21.65
CA GLU A 147 15.99 -7.00 22.32
C GLU A 147 15.24 -8.04 21.43
N GLY A 148 14.95 -7.73 20.17
CA GLY A 148 14.17 -8.59 19.28
C GLY A 148 12.67 -8.63 19.56
N LYS A 149 12.21 -7.98 20.65
CA LYS A 149 10.78 -7.86 20.99
C LYS A 149 10.06 -6.91 20.03
N LYS A 150 8.84 -7.27 19.67
CA LYS A 150 7.94 -6.46 18.85
C LYS A 150 7.56 -5.16 19.58
N LEU A 151 7.70 -4.04 18.89
CA LEU A 151 7.23 -2.73 19.32
C LEU A 151 5.83 -2.48 18.74
N ASP A 152 4.78 -2.85 19.47
CA ASP A 152 3.40 -2.82 18.96
C ASP A 152 2.96 -1.46 18.39
N GLY A 153 3.25 -0.38 19.11
CA GLY A 153 2.90 0.97 18.68
C GLY A 153 3.61 1.39 17.40
N ARG A 154 4.91 1.12 17.31
CA ARG A 154 5.73 1.43 16.13
C ARG A 154 5.37 0.55 14.94
N THR A 155 5.10 -0.73 15.19
CA THR A 155 4.59 -1.66 14.18
C THR A 155 3.30 -1.13 13.59
N ARG A 156 2.32 -0.80 14.44
CA ARG A 156 1.03 -0.27 13.98
C ARG A 156 1.19 1.03 13.20
N LEU A 157 2.05 1.95 13.66
CA LEU A 157 2.33 3.20 12.96
C LEU A 157 2.94 2.95 11.57
N LEU A 158 3.92 2.04 11.46
CA LEU A 158 4.53 1.68 10.19
C LEU A 158 3.48 1.14 9.22
N GLN A 159 2.62 0.24 9.71
CA GLN A 159 1.54 -0.33 8.91
C GLN A 159 0.58 0.73 8.37
N ILE A 160 0.23 1.70 9.20
CA ILE A 160 -0.60 2.84 8.81
C ILE A 160 0.10 3.71 7.77
N ILE A 161 1.34 4.12 8.03
CA ILE A 161 2.08 5.01 7.13
C ILE A 161 2.25 4.35 5.76
N ILE A 162 2.73 3.12 5.70
CA ILE A 162 2.96 2.46 4.41
C ILE A 162 1.64 2.24 3.65
N SER A 163 0.58 1.80 4.33
CA SER A 163 -0.70 1.54 3.65
C SER A 163 -1.40 2.81 3.16
N GLU A 164 -1.46 3.87 3.98
CA GLU A 164 -2.11 5.12 3.59
C GLU A 164 -1.32 5.83 2.48
N PHE A 165 0.01 5.83 2.54
CA PHE A 165 0.84 6.50 1.53
C PHE A 165 0.88 5.71 0.22
N ALA A 166 0.95 4.38 0.25
CA ALA A 166 0.85 3.56 -0.96
C ALA A 166 -0.52 3.74 -1.64
N TYR A 167 -1.61 3.76 -0.86
CA TYR A 167 -2.93 4.00 -1.44
C TYR A 167 -3.07 5.41 -1.99
N LEU A 168 -2.47 6.43 -1.34
CA LEU A 168 -2.43 7.78 -1.87
C LEU A 168 -1.68 7.84 -3.22
N ILE A 169 -0.52 7.17 -3.33
CA ILE A 169 0.22 7.06 -4.61
C ILE A 169 -0.68 6.45 -5.69
N TRP A 170 -1.39 5.37 -5.36
CA TRP A 170 -2.34 4.75 -6.28
C TRP A 170 -3.44 5.72 -6.74
N LEU A 171 -4.01 6.51 -5.84
CA LEU A 171 -5.05 7.50 -6.18
C LEU A 171 -4.50 8.60 -7.08
N VAL A 172 -3.37 9.19 -6.71
CA VAL A 172 -2.70 10.24 -7.47
C VAL A 172 -2.31 9.75 -8.86
N TRP A 173 -1.84 8.50 -8.96
CA TRP A 173 -1.54 7.86 -10.24
C TRP A 173 -2.79 7.64 -11.10
N ASN A 174 -3.90 7.15 -10.52
CA ASN A 174 -5.13 6.97 -11.28
C ASN A 174 -5.66 8.29 -11.82
N GLU A 175 -5.66 9.34 -11.01
CA GLU A 175 -6.06 10.67 -11.45
C GLU A 175 -5.15 11.19 -12.56
N TRP A 176 -3.82 11.02 -12.41
CA TRP A 176 -2.84 11.37 -13.45
C TRP A 176 -3.10 10.64 -14.77
N LYS A 177 -3.36 9.33 -14.70
CA LYS A 177 -3.51 8.48 -15.89
C LYS A 177 -4.86 8.62 -16.57
N ILE A 178 -5.94 8.69 -15.79
CA ILE A 178 -7.32 8.61 -16.28
C ILE A 178 -7.96 9.98 -16.41
N GLU A 179 -7.93 10.81 -15.37
CA GLU A 179 -8.67 12.09 -15.34
C GLU A 179 -7.88 13.24 -15.97
N LYS A 180 -6.55 13.19 -15.82
CA LYS A 180 -5.61 14.17 -16.37
C LYS A 180 -5.01 13.73 -17.69
N GLU A 181 -5.27 12.49 -18.12
CA GLU A 181 -4.83 11.92 -19.41
C GLU A 181 -3.33 12.06 -19.69
N GLN A 182 -2.52 12.16 -18.62
CA GLN A 182 -1.09 12.43 -18.71
C GLN A 182 -0.73 13.77 -19.38
N ASP A 183 -1.62 14.78 -19.31
CA ASP A 183 -1.34 16.14 -19.73
C ASP A 183 -0.42 16.83 -18.71
N GLU A 184 0.82 17.11 -19.12
CA GLU A 184 1.83 17.77 -18.27
C GLU A 184 1.38 19.13 -17.73
N ARG A 185 0.47 19.85 -18.42
CA ARG A 185 -0.07 21.13 -17.93
C ARG A 185 -0.96 20.95 -16.70
N ARG A 186 -1.51 19.74 -16.52
CA ARG A 186 -2.40 19.38 -15.41
C ARG A 186 -1.69 18.56 -14.33
N ARG A 187 -0.36 18.40 -14.45
CA ARG A 187 0.44 17.58 -13.52
C ARG A 187 0.28 18.06 -12.08
N HIS A 188 0.20 17.10 -11.18
CA HIS A 188 0.07 17.36 -9.74
C HIS A 188 1.22 18.23 -9.23
N THR A 189 0.85 19.32 -8.58
CA THR A 189 1.76 20.24 -7.93
C THR A 189 2.24 19.68 -6.59
N ALA A 190 3.38 20.16 -6.10
CA ALA A 190 3.88 19.76 -4.79
C ALA A 190 2.89 20.09 -3.65
N ASN A 191 2.13 21.18 -3.78
CA ASN A 191 1.14 21.62 -2.80
C ASN A 191 -0.08 20.68 -2.75
N GLU A 192 -0.58 20.24 -3.90
CA GLU A 192 -1.68 19.24 -3.96
C GLU A 192 -1.26 17.92 -3.31
N ILE A 193 -0.05 17.45 -3.63
CA ILE A 193 0.52 16.24 -3.01
C ILE A 193 0.70 16.42 -1.49
N GLU A 194 1.17 17.59 -1.06
CA GLU A 194 1.32 17.93 0.36
C GLU A 194 -0.02 17.95 1.10
N ALA A 195 -1.05 18.55 0.51
CA ALA A 195 -2.40 18.55 1.06
C ALA A 195 -2.96 17.12 1.15
N GLY A 196 -2.77 16.32 0.09
CA GLY A 196 -3.24 14.94 0.01
C GLY A 196 -2.77 14.05 1.16
N TRP A 197 -1.47 14.01 1.47
CA TRP A 197 -0.98 13.17 2.57
C TRP A 197 -1.41 13.70 3.94
N LYS A 198 -1.48 15.03 4.14
CA LYS A 198 -1.98 15.63 5.38
C LYS A 198 -3.43 15.20 5.64
N VAL A 199 -4.27 15.24 4.61
CA VAL A 199 -5.66 14.78 4.68
C VAL A 199 -5.72 13.29 5.01
N ALA A 200 -4.94 12.45 4.31
CA ALA A 200 -4.92 11.01 4.55
C ALA A 200 -4.56 10.65 6.01
N ILE A 201 -3.45 11.21 6.53
CA ILE A 201 -3.00 10.94 7.89
C ILE A 201 -3.92 11.55 8.95
N THR A 202 -4.41 12.76 8.73
CA THR A 202 -5.35 13.41 9.68
C THR A 202 -6.65 12.62 9.77
N LYS A 203 -7.20 12.18 8.63
CA LYS A 203 -8.39 11.33 8.59
C LYS A 203 -8.15 10.04 9.37
N ARG A 204 -6.97 9.46 9.23
CA ARG A 204 -6.59 8.23 9.91
C ARG A 204 -6.46 8.39 11.42
N LEU A 205 -5.80 9.45 11.88
CA LEU A 205 -5.71 9.82 13.29
C LEU A 205 -7.10 10.05 13.91
N ARG A 206 -7.97 10.81 13.23
CA ARG A 206 -9.34 11.08 13.67
C ARG A 206 -10.15 9.78 13.78
N LEU A 207 -10.00 8.87 12.83
CA LEU A 207 -10.66 7.57 12.89
C LEU A 207 -10.22 6.78 14.12
N ASP A 208 -8.92 6.73 14.42
CA ASP A 208 -8.40 6.09 15.63
C ASP A 208 -8.98 6.70 16.90
N TRP A 209 -9.10 8.03 16.96
CA TRP A 209 -9.72 8.74 18.09
C TRP A 209 -11.20 8.38 18.25
N VAL A 210 -11.98 8.47 17.17
CA VAL A 210 -13.42 8.13 17.22
C VAL A 210 -13.64 6.70 17.68
N LEU A 211 -12.82 5.76 17.20
CA LEU A 211 -12.91 4.35 17.56
C LEU A 211 -12.60 4.08 19.03
N THR A 212 -12.02 5.02 19.78
CA THR A 212 -11.81 4.85 21.23
C THR A 212 -13.07 5.07 22.07
N ASN A 213 -14.13 5.61 21.47
CA ASN A 213 -15.39 5.86 22.17
C ASN A 213 -16.07 4.53 22.57
N LYS A 214 -15.97 4.20 23.86
CA LYS A 214 -16.58 2.99 24.44
C LYS A 214 -18.11 3.02 24.42
N TYR A 215 -18.72 4.19 24.50
CA TYR A 215 -20.18 4.31 24.43
C TYR A 215 -20.69 3.94 23.03
N ALA A 216 -20.02 4.43 21.98
CA ALA A 216 -20.40 4.16 20.60
C ALA A 216 -20.02 2.74 20.11
N HIS A 217 -18.91 2.18 20.60
CA HIS A 217 -18.33 0.94 20.04
C HIS A 217 -18.23 -0.24 21.02
N GLY A 218 -18.60 -0.06 22.29
CA GLY A 218 -18.63 -1.13 23.30
C GLY A 218 -17.33 -1.94 23.37
N LYS A 219 -17.43 -3.27 23.25
CA LYS A 219 -16.29 -4.20 23.28
C LYS A 219 -15.37 -4.08 22.05
N LEU A 220 -15.83 -3.48 20.95
CA LEU A 220 -15.05 -3.25 19.74
C LEU A 220 -14.28 -1.92 19.77
N ALA A 221 -14.47 -1.10 20.81
CA ALA A 221 -13.76 0.15 20.98
C ALA A 221 -12.24 -0.08 21.06
N LEU A 222 -11.49 0.75 20.34
CA LEU A 222 -10.04 0.76 20.40
C LEU A 222 -9.58 1.26 21.78
N ARG A 223 -8.64 0.55 22.41
CA ARG A 223 -8.09 1.00 23.70
C ARG A 223 -7.28 2.28 23.50
N TRP A 224 -7.51 3.30 24.32
CA TRP A 224 -6.75 4.57 24.28
C TRP A 224 -5.24 4.36 24.32
N GLY A 225 -4.76 3.40 25.14
CA GLY A 225 -3.34 3.06 25.20
C GLY A 225 -2.74 2.56 23.87
N VAL A 226 -3.54 1.96 22.98
CA VAL A 226 -3.09 1.56 21.63
C VAL A 226 -2.89 2.79 20.75
N VAL A 227 -3.82 3.74 20.79
CA VAL A 227 -3.72 5.01 20.05
C VAL A 227 -2.51 5.81 20.52
N LYS A 228 -2.37 6.00 21.84
CA LYS A 228 -1.25 6.73 22.46
C LYS A 228 0.13 6.11 22.15
N ARG A 229 0.20 4.79 22.00
CA ARG A 229 1.46 4.12 21.59
C ARG A 229 1.73 4.23 20.09
N THR A 230 0.70 4.46 19.27
CA THR A 230 0.82 4.56 17.81
C THR A 230 1.33 5.94 17.40
N TRP A 231 0.64 7.00 17.85
CA TRP A 231 0.85 8.39 17.42
C TRP A 231 1.77 9.14 18.38
#